data_AF-A0A367M6X3-F1
#
_entry.id   AF-A0A367M6X3-F1
#
_cell.length_a   1.000
_cell.length_b   1.000
_cell.length_c   1.000
_cell.angle_alpha   90.00
_cell.angle_beta   90.00
_cell.angle_gamma   90.00
#
_symmetry.space_group_name_H-M   'P 1'
#
loop_
_entity.id
_entity.type
_entity.pdbx_description
1 polymer ?
#
loop_
_entity_poly.entity_id
_entity_poly.type
_entity_poly.pdbx_seq_one_letter_code
_entity_poly.pdbx_strand_id
1 'polypeptide(L)'
;MRRLLAILGLFGGLVQAAEAPPEPPVPAALSFISEHAVEGMRGGNLSGLAWCGGALWTVSDRDDDRLYRLQPSAEGSDQPWQAEAESFIAPTPPDSGLPWGMSTRVWLSGLVRGGNLDFEGIACDAAGNRYLVSEAHAAVLQLPVSGAPNWLRLPPGLLPQARASGMLMNFNALFEGIAVDPEGKRLWLAAERERRGLLVAHRDNSAWRCEGSCVLLAEGGKIEPPPELGSARKLPKDFSDLAFYRGKLFTLERLAHQICRRDLA
;
A
#
# COMPACT_ATOMS: atom_id res chain seq x y z
N MET A 1 -30.35 -0.39 75.74
CA MET A 1 -30.31 0.43 74.50
C MET A 1 -28.82 0.71 74.23
N ARG A 2 -28.16 0.19 73.19
CA ARG A 2 -27.97 0.85 71.85
C ARG A 2 -27.90 2.38 72.00
N ARG A 3 -26.90 3.17 71.58
CA ARG A 3 -25.66 3.10 70.75
C ARG A 3 -24.71 4.20 71.33
N LEU A 4 -23.42 4.37 71.00
CA LEU A 4 -22.46 3.78 70.05
C LEU A 4 -21.01 4.04 70.57
N LEU A 5 -19.99 3.57 69.85
CA LEU A 5 -18.60 4.05 69.88
C LEU A 5 -18.16 4.25 68.43
N ALA A 6 -17.75 5.46 68.05
CA ALA A 6 -17.27 5.74 66.69
C ALA A 6 -15.76 5.52 66.61
N ILE A 7 -15.34 4.46 65.90
CA ILE A 7 -13.93 4.24 65.55
C ILE A 7 -13.74 4.77 64.13
N LEU A 8 -12.97 5.85 63.97
CA LEU A 8 -12.48 6.28 62.66
C LEU A 8 -11.37 5.34 62.22
N GLY A 9 -11.67 4.43 61.29
CA GLY A 9 -10.65 3.67 60.58
C GLY A 9 -10.08 4.50 59.43
N LEU A 10 -8.81 4.94 59.53
CA LEU A 10 -8.07 5.43 58.37
C LEU A 10 -7.74 4.26 57.43
N PHE A 11 -8.51 4.11 56.35
CA PHE A 11 -8.09 3.29 55.22
C PHE A 11 -7.07 4.07 54.38
N GLY A 12 -5.79 3.85 54.65
CA GLY A 12 -4.70 4.30 53.78
C GLY A 12 -4.68 3.48 52.49
N GLY A 13 -5.41 3.95 51.48
CA GLY A 13 -5.39 3.36 50.14
C GLY A 13 -4.04 3.61 49.47
N LEU A 14 -3.21 2.57 49.37
CA LEU A 14 -2.02 2.57 48.51
C LEU A 14 -2.47 2.61 47.05
N VAL A 15 -2.55 3.82 46.48
CA VAL A 15 -2.67 4.00 45.04
C VAL A 15 -1.33 3.56 44.43
N GLN A 16 -1.29 2.34 43.87
CA GLN A 16 -0.22 1.99 42.95
C GLN A 16 -0.31 2.93 41.75
N ALA A 17 0.69 3.79 41.60
CA ALA A 17 0.87 4.52 40.36
C ALA A 17 1.14 3.49 39.26
N ALA A 18 0.21 3.35 38.31
CA ALA A 18 0.48 2.60 37.10
C ALA A 18 1.64 3.31 36.39
N GLU A 19 2.72 2.58 36.11
CA GLU A 19 3.80 3.12 35.28
C GLU A 19 3.21 3.54 33.93
N ALA A 20 3.53 4.77 33.51
CA ALA A 20 3.15 5.21 32.18
C ALA A 20 3.76 4.24 31.15
N PRO A 21 3.02 3.85 30.10
CA PRO A 21 3.59 3.01 29.06
C PRO A 21 4.83 3.72 28.48
N PRO A 22 5.92 2.99 28.20
CA PRO A 22 7.14 3.60 27.69
C PRO A 22 6.83 4.39 26.41
N GLU A 23 7.38 5.60 26.31
CA GLU A 23 7.22 6.40 25.10
C GLU A 23 7.73 5.61 23.88
N PRO A 24 7.02 5.65 22.74
CA PRO A 24 7.46 4.97 21.55
C PRO A 24 8.83 5.53 21.12
N PRO A 25 9.77 4.68 20.70
CA PRO A 25 11.10 5.14 20.31
C PRO A 25 10.97 6.16 19.17
N VAL A 26 11.65 7.30 19.30
CA VAL A 26 11.74 8.29 18.23
C VAL A 26 12.31 7.60 16.98
N PRO A 27 11.62 7.64 15.83
CA PRO A 27 12.12 7.03 14.61
C PRO A 27 13.48 7.61 14.24
N ALA A 28 14.42 6.76 13.82
CA ALA A 28 15.66 7.24 13.23
C ALA A 28 15.33 8.06 11.97
N ALA A 29 15.92 9.25 11.85
CA ALA A 29 15.75 10.08 10.66
C ALA A 29 16.26 9.34 9.43
N LEU A 30 15.45 9.32 8.36
CA LEU A 30 15.90 8.82 7.07
C LEU A 30 16.97 9.76 6.50
N SER A 31 18.14 9.22 6.16
CA SER A 31 19.14 9.94 5.38
C SER A 31 18.85 9.72 3.91
N PHE A 32 18.75 10.82 3.15
CA PHE A 32 18.83 10.75 1.70
C PHE A 32 20.22 10.23 1.30
N ILE A 33 20.26 9.19 0.48
CA ILE A 33 21.51 8.56 0.00
C ILE A 33 21.79 9.03 -1.43
N SER A 34 20.78 8.89 -2.30
CA SER A 34 20.84 9.30 -3.70
C SER A 34 19.44 9.43 -4.29
N GLU A 35 19.34 10.20 -5.37
CA GLU A 35 18.24 10.14 -6.34
C GLU A 35 18.81 9.78 -7.70
N HIS A 36 18.01 9.12 -8.53
CA HIS A 36 18.42 8.68 -9.86
C HIS A 36 17.29 8.97 -10.85
N ALA A 37 17.57 9.82 -11.83
CA ALA A 37 16.70 9.98 -12.99
C ALA A 37 16.61 8.66 -13.76
N VAL A 38 15.45 8.36 -14.35
CA VAL A 38 15.18 7.14 -15.10
C VAL A 38 14.77 7.51 -16.53
N GLU A 39 15.46 6.93 -17.52
CA GLU A 39 15.11 7.00 -18.94
C GLU A 39 14.57 5.65 -19.43
N GLY A 40 13.94 5.63 -20.62
CA GLY A 40 13.42 4.41 -21.26
C GLY A 40 11.94 4.08 -20.96
N MET A 41 11.31 4.76 -20.00
CA MET A 41 9.88 4.60 -19.71
C MET A 41 9.01 5.33 -20.74
N ARG A 42 8.21 4.59 -21.54
CA ARG A 42 7.29 5.14 -22.57
C ARG A 42 6.29 6.13 -21.97
N GLY A 43 5.66 5.75 -20.87
CA GLY A 43 4.65 6.55 -20.18
C GLY A 43 5.21 7.58 -19.19
N GLY A 44 6.52 7.54 -18.88
CA GLY A 44 7.07 8.23 -17.71
C GLY A 44 6.39 7.75 -16.42
N ASN A 45 6.14 8.69 -15.49
CA ASN A 45 5.26 8.50 -14.32
C ASN A 45 5.48 7.16 -13.58
N LEU A 46 6.70 7.00 -13.05
CA LEU A 46 7.07 5.89 -12.18
C LEU A 46 6.19 5.94 -10.91
N SER A 47 5.47 4.85 -10.63
CA SER A 47 4.66 4.73 -9.40
C SER A 47 5.25 3.67 -8.45
N GLY A 48 4.86 2.40 -8.57
CA GLY A 48 5.28 1.33 -7.66
C GLY A 48 6.67 0.75 -7.94
N LEU A 49 7.36 0.29 -6.90
CA LEU A 49 8.75 -0.16 -6.97
C LEU A 49 9.03 -1.42 -6.13
N ALA A 50 9.55 -2.49 -6.74
CA ALA A 50 9.88 -3.74 -6.03
C ALA A 50 11.19 -4.40 -6.45
N TRP A 51 11.89 -4.99 -5.48
CA TRP A 51 13.06 -5.82 -5.75
C TRP A 51 12.64 -7.28 -6.00
N CYS A 52 12.67 -7.70 -7.27
CA CYS A 52 12.16 -9.00 -7.72
C CYS A 52 13.19 -9.75 -8.57
N GLY A 53 13.45 -11.01 -8.23
CA GLY A 53 14.36 -11.88 -8.99
C GLY A 53 15.80 -11.38 -9.08
N GLY A 54 16.27 -10.59 -8.10
CA GLY A 54 17.62 -10.01 -8.11
C GLY A 54 17.78 -8.73 -8.93
N ALA A 55 16.67 -8.10 -9.34
CA ALA A 55 16.67 -6.79 -9.98
C ALA A 55 15.59 -5.88 -9.37
N LEU A 56 15.71 -4.58 -9.60
CA LEU A 56 14.70 -3.60 -9.25
C LEU A 56 13.72 -3.44 -10.42
N TRP A 57 12.43 -3.48 -10.12
CA TRP A 57 11.33 -3.42 -11.09
C TRP A 57 10.35 -2.32 -10.73
N THR A 58 9.75 -1.71 -11.75
CA THR A 58 8.74 -0.66 -11.58
C THR A 58 7.62 -0.75 -12.61
N VAL A 59 6.50 -0.11 -12.29
CA VAL A 59 5.34 0.14 -13.15
C VAL A 59 5.28 1.61 -13.54
N SER A 60 4.49 1.92 -14.57
CA SER A 60 4.08 3.28 -14.91
C SER A 60 2.56 3.36 -14.82
N ASP A 61 2.01 4.43 -14.25
CA ASP A 61 0.56 4.66 -14.23
C ASP A 61 -0.02 4.75 -15.67
N ARG A 62 0.81 5.03 -16.70
CA ARG A 62 0.39 5.19 -18.11
C ARG A 62 0.55 3.98 -19.00
N ASP A 63 1.22 2.91 -18.56
CA ASP A 63 1.57 1.79 -19.43
C ASP A 63 0.85 0.49 -19.04
N ASP A 64 -0.18 0.13 -19.81
CA ASP A 64 -1.04 -1.06 -19.58
C ASP A 64 -0.40 -2.42 -19.95
N ASP A 65 0.74 -2.40 -20.67
CA ASP A 65 1.26 -3.53 -21.47
C ASP A 65 2.70 -3.94 -21.14
N ARG A 66 3.30 -3.43 -20.06
CA ARG A 66 4.72 -3.63 -19.73
C ARG A 66 5.07 -3.36 -18.27
N LEU A 67 6.12 -4.02 -17.82
CA LEU A 67 6.91 -3.64 -16.65
C LEU A 67 8.25 -3.05 -17.10
N TYR A 68 8.94 -2.38 -16.18
CA TYR A 68 10.29 -1.88 -16.41
C TYR A 68 11.27 -2.47 -15.41
N ARG A 69 12.33 -3.08 -15.91
CA ARG A 69 13.52 -3.43 -15.13
C ARG A 69 14.43 -2.22 -15.09
N LEU A 70 14.78 -1.75 -13.89
CA LEU A 70 15.72 -0.64 -13.74
C LEU A 70 17.15 -1.18 -13.75
N GLN A 71 17.96 -0.62 -14.66
CA GLN A 71 19.39 -0.88 -14.79
C GLN A 71 20.16 0.33 -14.24
N PRO A 72 20.82 0.19 -13.07
CA PRO A 72 21.60 1.27 -12.50
C PRO A 72 22.80 1.67 -13.37
N SER A 73 23.07 2.96 -13.44
CA SER A 73 24.33 3.50 -13.95
C SER A 73 25.51 3.12 -13.07
N ALA A 74 26.73 3.26 -13.58
CA ALA A 74 27.93 3.08 -12.77
C ALA A 74 27.92 4.03 -11.56
N GLU A 75 28.42 3.56 -10.41
CA GLU A 75 28.48 4.33 -9.17
C GLU A 75 29.29 5.62 -9.38
N GLY A 76 28.74 6.76 -8.92
CA GLY A 76 29.33 8.09 -9.15
C GLY A 76 29.16 8.64 -10.56
N SER A 77 28.31 8.05 -11.41
CA SER A 77 27.97 8.57 -12.73
C SER A 77 26.72 9.46 -12.70
N ASP A 78 26.77 10.59 -13.41
CA ASP A 78 25.63 11.48 -13.64
C ASP A 78 24.66 10.94 -14.73
N GLN A 79 24.88 9.74 -15.26
CA GLN A 79 23.99 9.15 -16.27
C GLN A 79 22.69 8.63 -15.65
N PRO A 80 21.53 8.85 -16.29
CA PRO A 80 20.25 8.31 -15.81
C PRO A 80 20.23 6.78 -15.89
N TRP A 81 19.55 6.16 -14.93
CA TRP A 81 19.25 4.74 -14.95
C TRP A 81 18.38 4.40 -16.15
N GLN A 82 18.58 3.22 -16.73
CA GLN A 82 17.86 2.79 -17.93
C GLN A 82 16.75 1.80 -17.58
N ALA A 83 15.54 2.06 -18.06
CA ALA A 83 14.36 1.23 -17.87
C ALA A 83 14.17 0.29 -19.08
N GLU A 84 14.47 -0.99 -18.88
CA GLU A 84 14.26 -2.04 -19.88
C GLU A 84 12.83 -2.58 -19.79
N ALA A 85 12.05 -2.45 -20.87
CA ALA A 85 10.65 -2.86 -20.88
C ALA A 85 10.47 -4.38 -21.06
N GLU A 86 9.75 -5.03 -20.15
CA GLU A 86 9.26 -6.41 -20.28
C GLU A 86 7.75 -6.37 -20.56
N SER A 87 7.34 -6.68 -21.79
CA SER A 87 5.94 -6.60 -22.22
C SER A 87 5.09 -7.80 -21.80
N PHE A 88 3.82 -7.53 -21.49
CA PHE A 88 2.79 -8.53 -21.21
C PHE A 88 1.46 -8.15 -21.88
N ILE A 89 0.51 -9.09 -21.92
CA ILE A 89 -0.86 -8.83 -22.37
C ILE A 89 -1.79 -9.09 -21.19
N ALA A 90 -2.35 -8.02 -20.61
CA ALA A 90 -3.38 -8.15 -19.58
C ALA A 90 -4.68 -8.70 -20.22
N PRO A 91 -5.33 -9.71 -19.64
CA PRO A 91 -6.70 -10.05 -20.00
C PRO A 91 -7.66 -8.92 -19.59
N THR A 92 -8.89 -8.93 -20.10
CA THR A 92 -9.92 -7.97 -19.72
C THR A 92 -10.07 -7.89 -18.20
N PRO A 93 -10.01 -6.69 -17.58
CA PRO A 93 -10.19 -6.55 -16.14
C PRO A 93 -11.56 -7.03 -15.68
N PRO A 94 -11.66 -7.57 -14.44
CA PRO A 94 -12.95 -7.96 -13.87
C PRO A 94 -13.83 -6.73 -13.63
N ASP A 95 -15.12 -6.96 -13.40
CA ASP A 95 -15.97 -5.95 -12.76
C ASP A 95 -15.38 -5.66 -11.38
N SER A 96 -15.01 -4.40 -11.16
CA SER A 96 -14.39 -3.92 -9.93
C SER A 96 -15.37 -3.88 -8.76
N GLY A 97 -16.69 -3.90 -9.02
CA GLY A 97 -17.72 -3.65 -8.01
C GLY A 97 -17.73 -2.21 -7.48
N LEU A 98 -16.97 -1.30 -8.11
CA LEU A 98 -17.03 0.14 -7.83
C LEU A 98 -18.37 0.73 -8.29
N PRO A 99 -18.87 1.80 -7.65
CA PRO A 99 -20.08 2.48 -8.11
C PRO A 99 -19.91 2.96 -9.56
N TRP A 100 -20.90 2.72 -10.42
CA TRP A 100 -20.84 2.99 -11.87
C TRP A 100 -20.32 4.39 -12.26
N GLY A 101 -20.70 5.43 -11.49
CA GLY A 101 -20.24 6.81 -11.72
C GLY A 101 -18.75 7.05 -11.42
N MET A 102 -18.10 6.16 -10.67
CA MET A 102 -16.64 6.12 -10.48
C MET A 102 -15.97 5.39 -11.65
N SER A 103 -16.42 4.17 -11.98
CA SER A 103 -15.89 3.37 -13.10
C SER A 103 -15.96 4.11 -14.44
N THR A 104 -17.01 4.92 -14.64
CA THR A 104 -17.14 5.78 -15.84
C THR A 104 -16.08 6.88 -15.90
N ARG A 105 -15.67 7.45 -14.74
CA ARG A 105 -14.61 8.47 -14.68
C ARG A 105 -13.22 7.89 -14.90
N VAL A 106 -12.97 6.68 -14.36
CA VAL A 106 -11.77 5.87 -14.63
C VAL A 106 -11.58 5.71 -16.14
N TRP A 107 -12.59 5.17 -16.80
CA TRP A 107 -12.56 4.94 -18.24
C TRP A 107 -12.33 6.23 -19.06
N LEU A 108 -13.03 7.32 -18.73
CA LEU A 108 -12.83 8.62 -19.40
C LEU A 108 -11.41 9.20 -19.18
N SER A 109 -10.81 8.98 -18.01
CA SER A 109 -9.44 9.42 -17.70
C SER A 109 -8.40 8.64 -18.50
N GLY A 110 -8.49 7.31 -18.51
CA GLY A 110 -7.58 6.42 -19.24
C GLY A 110 -7.52 6.72 -20.74
N LEU A 111 -8.66 7.02 -21.36
CA LEU A 111 -8.72 7.42 -22.77
C LEU A 111 -7.93 8.70 -23.11
N VAL A 112 -7.79 9.62 -22.17
CA VAL A 112 -7.12 10.92 -22.39
C VAL A 112 -5.65 10.86 -21.97
N ARG A 113 -5.35 10.23 -20.83
CA ARG A 113 -4.01 10.28 -20.23
C ARG A 113 -3.11 9.07 -20.62
N GLY A 114 -3.67 7.99 -21.15
CA GLY A 114 -3.04 6.67 -21.23
C GLY A 114 -3.18 5.89 -19.91
N GLY A 115 -2.91 4.58 -19.93
CA GLY A 115 -3.00 3.73 -18.74
C GLY A 115 -4.41 3.54 -18.23
N ASN A 116 -5.21 2.72 -18.92
CA ASN A 116 -6.58 2.36 -18.49
C ASN A 116 -6.58 1.44 -17.27
N LEU A 117 -5.50 0.67 -17.07
CA LEU A 117 -5.33 -0.25 -15.95
C LEU A 117 -4.71 0.42 -14.74
N ASP A 118 -4.04 1.58 -14.88
CA ASP A 118 -3.64 2.45 -13.77
C ASP A 118 -2.82 1.68 -12.71
N PHE A 119 -1.66 1.15 -13.12
CA PHE A 119 -0.83 0.30 -12.29
C PHE A 119 0.04 1.13 -11.33
N GLU A 120 -0.40 1.22 -10.07
CA GLU A 120 0.27 2.01 -9.04
C GLU A 120 1.31 1.22 -8.23
N GLY A 121 1.16 -0.10 -8.10
CA GLY A 121 2.03 -0.90 -7.23
C GLY A 121 2.49 -2.21 -7.86
N ILE A 122 3.68 -2.68 -7.47
CA ILE A 122 4.25 -3.98 -7.87
C ILE A 122 4.80 -4.72 -6.65
N ALA A 123 4.61 -6.04 -6.58
CA ALA A 123 5.23 -6.94 -5.61
C ALA A 123 5.56 -8.30 -6.24
N CYS A 124 6.29 -9.17 -5.53
CA CYS A 124 6.60 -10.52 -6.00
C CYS A 124 6.79 -11.53 -4.87
N ASP A 125 6.47 -12.80 -5.15
CA ASP A 125 6.70 -13.93 -4.25
C ASP A 125 8.05 -14.62 -4.52
N ALA A 126 8.44 -15.57 -3.66
CA ALA A 126 9.70 -16.30 -3.81
C ALA A 126 9.70 -17.31 -4.97
N ALA A 127 8.54 -17.63 -5.54
CA ALA A 127 8.44 -18.41 -6.78
C ALA A 127 8.69 -17.53 -8.02
N GLY A 128 8.79 -16.20 -7.85
CA GLY A 128 9.08 -15.23 -8.90
C GLY A 128 7.84 -14.66 -9.60
N ASN A 129 6.62 -15.01 -9.17
CA ASN A 129 5.42 -14.40 -9.73
C ASN A 129 5.38 -12.93 -9.31
N ARG A 130 5.05 -12.04 -10.25
CA ARG A 130 4.87 -10.61 -9.99
C ARG A 130 3.37 -10.30 -9.87
N TYR A 131 3.04 -9.33 -9.04
CA TYR A 131 1.67 -8.91 -8.74
C TYR A 131 1.59 -7.41 -8.91
N LEU A 132 0.69 -6.94 -9.77
CA LEU A 132 0.48 -5.52 -10.03
C LEU A 132 -0.88 -5.12 -9.49
N VAL A 133 -0.96 -4.02 -8.72
CA VAL A 133 -2.25 -3.47 -8.31
C VAL A 133 -2.70 -2.40 -9.29
N SER A 134 -3.94 -2.55 -9.76
CA SER A 134 -4.66 -1.61 -10.61
C SER A 134 -5.51 -0.72 -9.71
N GLU A 135 -5.26 0.59 -9.71
CA GLU A 135 -6.11 1.56 -9.03
C GLU A 135 -7.49 1.59 -9.68
N ALA A 136 -7.51 1.88 -10.99
CA ALA A 136 -8.67 1.95 -11.87
C ALA A 136 -9.72 0.85 -11.66
N HIS A 137 -9.26 -0.39 -11.48
CA HIS A 137 -10.13 -1.56 -11.35
C HIS A 137 -10.22 -2.12 -9.92
N ALA A 138 -9.55 -1.51 -8.93
CA ALA A 138 -9.44 -2.03 -7.56
C ALA A 138 -9.07 -3.53 -7.54
N ALA A 139 -8.16 -3.93 -8.43
CA ALA A 139 -7.89 -5.33 -8.78
C ALA A 139 -6.37 -5.61 -8.81
N VAL A 140 -6.00 -6.89 -8.76
CA VAL A 140 -4.59 -7.30 -8.83
C VAL A 140 -4.36 -8.24 -10.01
N LEU A 141 -3.45 -7.87 -10.90
CA LEU A 141 -2.98 -8.71 -12.01
C LEU A 141 -1.77 -9.52 -11.54
N GLN A 142 -1.83 -10.84 -11.65
CA GLN A 142 -0.67 -11.71 -11.48
C GLN A 142 0.00 -11.95 -12.84
N LEU A 143 1.30 -11.67 -12.92
CA LEU A 143 2.19 -12.14 -13.97
C LEU A 143 2.94 -13.38 -13.44
N PRO A 144 2.52 -14.61 -13.78
CA PRO A 144 3.23 -15.81 -13.34
C PRO A 144 4.54 -15.99 -14.09
N VAL A 145 5.50 -16.70 -13.51
CA VAL A 145 6.78 -17.05 -14.19
C VAL A 145 6.55 -17.92 -15.44
N SER A 146 5.44 -18.65 -15.48
CA SER A 146 5.01 -19.43 -16.63
C SER A 146 3.50 -19.42 -16.76
N GLY A 147 3.00 -19.31 -18.00
CA GLY A 147 1.59 -19.16 -18.30
C GLY A 147 1.20 -17.71 -18.64
N ALA A 148 -0.09 -17.47 -18.80
CA ALA A 148 -0.61 -16.14 -19.13
C ALA A 148 -0.86 -15.28 -17.88
N PRO A 149 -0.74 -13.94 -17.99
CA PRO A 149 -1.24 -13.01 -16.98
C PRO A 149 -2.71 -13.29 -16.61
N ASN A 150 -3.04 -13.18 -15.32
CA ASN A 150 -4.40 -13.45 -14.84
C ASN A 150 -4.81 -12.52 -13.69
N TRP A 151 -6.03 -12.02 -13.70
CA TRP A 151 -6.57 -11.22 -12.59
C TRP A 151 -6.89 -12.12 -11.40
N LEU A 152 -6.37 -11.77 -10.22
CA LEU A 152 -6.69 -12.48 -9.00
C LEU A 152 -8.17 -12.34 -8.67
N ARG A 153 -8.83 -13.48 -8.41
CA ARG A 153 -10.18 -13.50 -7.84
C ARG A 153 -10.09 -13.12 -6.36
N LEU A 154 -10.04 -11.82 -6.09
CA LEU A 154 -10.02 -11.25 -4.74
C LEU A 154 -11.27 -11.64 -3.93
N PRO A 155 -11.21 -11.59 -2.58
CA PRO A 155 -12.36 -11.92 -1.74
C PRO A 155 -13.55 -10.98 -2.02
N PRO A 156 -14.78 -11.49 -2.26
CA PRO A 156 -15.92 -10.63 -2.57
C PRO A 156 -16.27 -9.60 -1.48
N GLY A 157 -15.85 -9.85 -0.24
CA GLY A 157 -16.02 -8.92 0.88
C GLY A 157 -14.97 -7.80 0.96
N LEU A 158 -13.87 -7.86 0.20
CA LEU A 158 -12.72 -6.96 0.37
C LEU A 158 -13.09 -5.49 0.09
N LEU A 159 -13.61 -5.19 -1.10
CA LEU A 159 -14.04 -3.83 -1.45
C LEU A 159 -15.25 -3.35 -0.61
N PRO A 160 -16.31 -4.15 -0.38
CA PRO A 160 -17.40 -3.76 0.52
C PRO A 160 -16.97 -3.44 1.95
N GLN A 161 -16.09 -4.24 2.57
CA GLN A 161 -15.60 -3.99 3.93
C GLN A 161 -14.69 -2.75 4.00
N ALA A 162 -13.83 -2.56 3.00
CA ALA A 162 -12.98 -1.37 2.89
C ALA A 162 -13.82 -0.09 2.82
N ARG A 163 -14.87 -0.09 1.98
CA ARG A 163 -15.82 1.02 1.86
C ARG A 163 -16.70 1.19 3.11
N ALA A 164 -17.14 0.11 3.75
CA ALA A 164 -17.86 0.20 5.03
C ALA A 164 -16.98 0.84 6.14
N SER A 165 -15.66 0.67 6.05
CA SER A 165 -14.68 1.32 6.94
C SER A 165 -14.36 2.77 6.54
N GLY A 166 -14.94 3.29 5.46
CA GLY A 166 -14.77 4.67 4.98
C GLY A 166 -13.60 4.88 3.98
N MET A 167 -12.93 3.82 3.55
CA MET A 167 -11.83 3.88 2.56
C MET A 167 -12.38 3.79 1.13
N LEU A 168 -11.52 4.03 0.12
CA LEU A 168 -11.83 3.78 -1.30
C LEU A 168 -13.08 4.54 -1.79
N MET A 169 -13.36 5.72 -1.21
CA MET A 169 -14.59 6.49 -1.46
C MET A 169 -14.51 7.38 -2.69
N ASN A 170 -13.30 7.79 -3.05
CA ASN A 170 -13.04 8.79 -4.08
C ASN A 170 -12.50 8.14 -5.35
N PHE A 171 -12.65 8.87 -6.46
CA PHE A 171 -12.00 8.57 -7.73
C PHE A 171 -10.54 9.06 -7.68
N ASN A 172 -9.59 8.29 -8.22
CA ASN A 172 -8.13 8.51 -8.10
C ASN A 172 -7.71 8.70 -6.62
N ALA A 173 -8.13 7.74 -5.81
CA ALA A 173 -7.65 7.44 -4.46
C ALA A 173 -8.23 6.07 -4.03
N LEU A 174 -7.81 4.99 -4.71
CA LEU A 174 -8.19 3.61 -4.43
C LEU A 174 -7.00 2.82 -3.86
N PHE A 175 -6.33 1.99 -4.67
CA PHE A 175 -5.18 1.20 -4.24
C PHE A 175 -3.88 1.73 -4.86
N GLU A 176 -2.96 2.14 -3.99
CA GLU A 176 -1.63 2.66 -4.38
C GLU A 176 -0.57 1.55 -4.24
N GLY A 177 -0.49 0.94 -3.05
CA GLY A 177 0.56 -0.01 -2.68
C GLY A 177 0.11 -1.46 -2.57
N ILE A 178 1.04 -2.39 -2.84
CA ILE A 178 0.83 -3.84 -2.78
C ILE A 178 2.03 -4.55 -2.14
N ALA A 179 1.77 -5.55 -1.31
CA ALA A 179 2.82 -6.46 -0.85
C ALA A 179 2.31 -7.91 -0.82
N VAL A 180 3.21 -8.86 -1.02
CA VAL A 180 2.92 -10.30 -0.93
C VAL A 180 3.97 -10.98 -0.05
N ASP A 181 3.60 -12.05 0.67
CA ASP A 181 4.59 -12.85 1.40
C ASP A 181 5.37 -13.81 0.48
N PRO A 182 6.57 -14.26 0.88
CA PRO A 182 7.42 -15.13 0.05
C PRO A 182 6.71 -16.40 -0.42
N GLU A 183 5.78 -16.91 0.38
CA GLU A 183 4.99 -18.11 0.08
C GLU A 183 3.87 -17.87 -0.96
N GLY A 184 3.57 -16.63 -1.36
CA GLY A 184 2.46 -16.30 -2.25
C GLY A 184 1.09 -16.60 -1.63
N LYS A 185 0.99 -16.52 -0.31
CA LYS A 185 -0.16 -16.92 0.52
C LYS A 185 -0.87 -15.77 1.23
N ARG A 186 -0.19 -14.64 1.46
CA ARG A 186 -0.82 -13.41 1.97
C ARG A 186 -0.50 -12.24 1.05
N LEU A 187 -1.52 -11.45 0.79
CA LEU A 187 -1.52 -10.27 -0.04
C LEU A 187 -2.03 -9.10 0.80
N TRP A 188 -1.30 -8.00 0.81
CA TRP A 188 -1.69 -6.74 1.44
C TRP A 188 -1.89 -5.67 0.38
N LEU A 189 -2.89 -4.82 0.59
CA LEU A 189 -3.19 -3.67 -0.28
C LEU A 189 -3.30 -2.41 0.59
N ALA A 190 -2.67 -1.32 0.14
CA ALA A 190 -2.80 0.00 0.75
C ALA A 190 -3.94 0.76 0.07
N ALA A 191 -4.85 1.28 0.89
CA ALA A 191 -5.88 2.20 0.46
C ALA A 191 -5.50 3.65 0.83
N GLU A 192 -5.78 4.60 -0.07
CA GLU A 192 -5.66 6.06 0.14
C GLU A 192 -7.02 6.75 -0.08
N ARG A 193 -7.22 8.08 0.03
CA ARG A 193 -6.42 9.17 0.64
C ARG A 193 -7.03 9.64 1.96
N GLU A 194 -8.20 10.30 1.88
CA GLU A 194 -8.85 10.99 3.03
C GLU A 194 -9.11 10.08 4.24
N ARG A 195 -9.31 8.78 3.99
CA ARG A 195 -9.12 7.73 4.99
C ARG A 195 -8.26 6.63 4.35
N ARG A 196 -7.02 6.53 4.79
CA ARG A 196 -6.07 5.49 4.39
C ARG A 196 -6.30 4.20 5.17
N GLY A 197 -5.73 3.10 4.69
CA GLY A 197 -5.72 1.87 5.48
C GLY A 197 -5.04 0.69 4.80
N LEU A 198 -5.07 -0.45 5.49
CA LEU A 198 -4.43 -1.68 5.06
C LEU A 198 -5.47 -2.79 5.00
N LEU A 199 -5.52 -3.45 3.85
CA LEU A 199 -6.33 -4.63 3.61
C LEU A 199 -5.45 -5.88 3.55
N VAL A 200 -6.06 -7.05 3.79
CA VAL A 200 -5.40 -8.34 3.63
C VAL A 200 -6.31 -9.36 2.94
N ALA A 201 -5.68 -10.21 2.13
CA ALA A 201 -6.26 -11.43 1.59
C ALA A 201 -5.30 -12.60 1.80
N HIS A 202 -5.86 -13.77 2.08
CA HIS A 202 -5.17 -15.03 2.36
C HIS A 202 -5.53 -16.04 1.27
N ARG A 203 -4.55 -16.76 0.73
CA ARG A 203 -4.73 -17.76 -0.33
C ARG A 203 -4.77 -19.16 0.27
N ASP A 204 -5.87 -19.87 0.03
CA ASP A 204 -6.02 -21.28 0.37
C ASP A 204 -6.61 -22.03 -0.82
N ASN A 205 -5.99 -23.17 -1.18
CA ASN A 205 -6.41 -24.01 -2.30
C ASN A 205 -6.77 -23.22 -3.58
N SER A 206 -5.91 -22.25 -3.92
CA SER A 206 -6.03 -21.29 -5.04
C SER A 206 -7.13 -20.22 -4.94
N ALA A 207 -7.97 -20.21 -3.90
CA ALA A 207 -8.93 -19.13 -3.64
C ALA A 207 -8.36 -18.08 -2.68
N TRP A 208 -8.60 -16.80 -2.96
CA TRP A 208 -8.33 -15.72 -2.01
C TRP A 208 -9.55 -15.49 -1.11
N ARG A 209 -9.33 -15.42 0.20
CA ARG A 209 -10.34 -15.14 1.24
C ARG A 209 -9.81 -14.13 2.26
N CYS A 210 -10.69 -13.58 3.07
CA CYS A 210 -10.29 -12.86 4.29
C CYS A 210 -10.51 -13.80 5.49
N GLU A 211 -9.59 -13.81 6.44
CA GLU A 211 -9.69 -14.63 7.65
C GLU A 211 -10.38 -13.79 8.74
N GLY A 212 -11.71 -13.71 8.64
CA GLY A 212 -12.53 -12.77 9.40
C GLY A 212 -12.67 -11.42 8.67
N SER A 213 -11.88 -10.44 9.07
CA SER A 213 -11.87 -9.10 8.47
C SER A 213 -10.91 -9.03 7.27
N CYS A 214 -11.31 -8.37 6.20
CA CYS A 214 -10.40 -7.95 5.13
C CYS A 214 -9.63 -6.68 5.49
N VAL A 215 -10.06 -5.94 6.52
CA VAL A 215 -9.49 -4.67 6.97
C VAL A 215 -8.63 -4.90 8.20
N LEU A 216 -7.34 -4.59 8.10
CA LEU A 216 -6.38 -4.59 9.22
C LEU A 216 -6.28 -3.22 9.88
N LEU A 217 -6.38 -2.15 9.10
CA LEU A 217 -6.27 -0.76 9.55
C LEU A 217 -7.15 0.13 8.67
N ALA A 218 -7.83 1.11 9.27
CA ALA A 218 -8.51 2.19 8.55
C ALA A 218 -8.44 3.48 9.38
N GLU A 219 -7.57 4.42 9.02
CA GLU A 219 -7.35 5.67 9.75
C GLU A 219 -7.51 6.90 8.85
N GLY A 220 -7.98 7.99 9.41
CA GLY A 220 -8.07 9.28 8.73
C GLY A 220 -7.24 10.34 9.43
N GLY A 221 -7.35 11.57 8.96
CA GLY A 221 -6.70 12.74 9.54
C GLY A 221 -5.70 13.38 8.60
N LYS A 222 -5.23 14.57 8.99
CA LYS A 222 -4.39 15.42 8.15
C LYS A 222 -3.18 15.88 8.95
N ILE A 223 -2.02 15.88 8.30
CA ILE A 223 -0.75 16.34 8.86
C ILE A 223 -0.29 17.59 8.11
N GLU A 224 0.59 18.38 8.73
CA GLU A 224 1.29 19.40 7.96
C GLU A 224 2.22 18.68 6.96
N PRO A 225 2.24 19.11 5.68
CA PRO A 225 3.19 18.58 4.73
C PRO A 225 4.63 18.99 5.12
N PRO A 226 5.64 18.29 4.59
CA PRO A 226 7.03 18.71 4.69
C PRO A 226 7.22 20.11 4.08
N PRO A 227 8.05 20.99 4.66
CA PRO A 227 8.23 22.38 4.18
C PRO A 227 8.61 22.47 2.71
N GLU A 228 9.28 21.46 2.18
CA GLU A 228 9.75 21.34 0.80
C GLU A 228 8.59 21.33 -0.22
N LEU A 229 7.38 20.90 0.18
CA LEU A 229 6.17 20.97 -0.66
C LEU A 229 5.55 22.37 -0.72
N GLY A 230 6.05 23.35 0.04
CA GLY A 230 5.61 24.76 -0.02
C GLY A 230 4.14 25.02 0.37
N SER A 231 3.43 24.03 0.91
CA SER A 231 2.00 24.12 1.23
C SER A 231 1.77 24.38 2.72
N ALA A 232 1.14 25.52 3.05
CA ALA A 232 0.66 25.81 4.40
C ALA A 232 -0.67 25.11 4.76
N ARG A 233 -1.17 24.20 3.90
CA ARG A 233 -2.41 23.46 4.11
C ARG A 233 -2.10 22.02 4.54
N LYS A 234 -2.67 21.61 5.68
CA LYS A 234 -2.72 20.20 6.10
C LYS A 234 -3.29 19.29 5.02
N LEU A 235 -2.52 18.27 4.63
CA LEU A 235 -2.90 17.27 3.64
C LEU A 235 -3.26 15.93 4.32
N PRO A 236 -4.13 15.09 3.71
CA PRO A 236 -4.47 13.78 4.26
C PRO A 236 -3.24 12.89 4.43
N LYS A 237 -3.18 12.18 5.56
CA LYS A 237 -2.23 11.08 5.75
C LYS A 237 -2.34 10.06 4.61
N ASP A 238 -1.21 9.51 4.18
CA ASP A 238 -1.12 8.73 2.94
C ASP A 238 -0.39 7.38 3.14
N PHE A 239 -0.55 6.44 2.22
CA PHE A 239 0.11 5.12 2.15
C PHE A 239 0.44 4.84 0.68
N SER A 240 1.54 5.40 0.19
CA SER A 240 1.83 5.39 -1.25
C SER A 240 2.50 4.11 -1.73
N ASP A 241 3.05 3.26 -0.84
CA ASP A 241 3.50 1.91 -1.21
C ASP A 241 3.59 0.97 0.01
N LEU A 242 3.72 -0.34 -0.25
CA LEU A 242 3.93 -1.41 0.73
C LEU A 242 5.16 -2.25 0.40
N ALA A 243 5.84 -2.74 1.43
CA ALA A 243 6.90 -3.74 1.26
C ALA A 243 6.79 -4.83 2.33
N PHE A 244 6.92 -6.10 1.94
CA PHE A 244 7.09 -7.20 2.88
C PHE A 244 8.55 -7.62 2.93
N TYR A 245 9.22 -7.37 4.04
CA TYR A 245 10.65 -7.60 4.20
C TYR A 245 10.95 -8.32 5.52
N ARG A 246 11.71 -9.42 5.46
CA ARG A 246 12.12 -10.25 6.62
C ARG A 246 10.98 -10.57 7.59
N GLY A 247 9.82 -10.98 7.06
CA GLY A 247 8.66 -11.37 7.86
C GLY A 247 7.86 -10.20 8.44
N LYS A 248 8.11 -8.96 8.00
CA LYS A 248 7.45 -7.74 8.48
C LYS A 248 6.89 -6.94 7.31
N LEU A 249 5.69 -6.40 7.50
CA LEU A 249 5.07 -5.45 6.57
C LEU A 249 5.56 -4.03 6.91
N PHE A 250 5.86 -3.26 5.88
CA PHE A 250 6.23 -1.85 5.94
C PHE A 250 5.30 -1.03 5.04
N THR A 251 5.02 0.20 5.45
CA THR A 251 4.28 1.19 4.67
C THR A 251 5.18 2.38 4.37
N LEU A 252 5.17 2.87 3.13
CA LEU A 252 5.71 4.18 2.77
C LEU A 252 4.65 5.26 3.07
N GLU A 253 4.92 6.13 4.04
CA GLU A 253 4.08 7.31 4.32
C GLU A 253 4.79 8.55 3.75
N ARG A 254 4.53 8.83 2.47
CA ARG A 254 5.31 9.78 1.68
C ARG A 254 5.09 11.22 2.14
N LEU A 255 3.87 11.62 2.51
CA LEU A 255 3.61 12.92 3.10
C LEU A 255 4.24 13.08 4.49
N ALA A 256 4.44 12.00 5.23
CA ALA A 256 5.06 12.04 6.57
C ALA A 256 6.59 11.82 6.54
N HIS A 257 7.20 11.68 5.35
CA HIS A 257 8.62 11.37 5.15
C HIS A 257 9.11 10.20 6.03
N GLN A 258 8.30 9.14 6.18
CA GLN A 258 8.60 8.00 7.05
C GLN A 258 8.25 6.64 6.43
N ILE A 259 9.01 5.62 6.86
CA ILE A 259 8.73 4.22 6.57
C ILE A 259 8.39 3.54 7.90
N CYS A 260 7.17 3.02 8.02
CA CYS A 260 6.68 2.45 9.28
C CYS A 260 6.57 0.92 9.19
N ARG A 261 7.25 0.21 10.09
CA ARG A 261 6.97 -1.21 10.34
C ARG A 261 5.57 -1.36 10.91
N ARG A 262 4.80 -2.31 10.41
CA ARG A 262 3.47 -2.65 10.91
C ARG A 262 3.50 -3.96 11.66
N ASP A 263 3.13 -3.90 12.93
CA ASP A 263 2.83 -5.08 13.75
C ASP A 263 1.30 -5.23 13.79
N LEU A 264 0.77 -5.85 12.74
CA LEU A 264 -0.65 -6.17 12.59
C LEU A 264 -0.82 -7.61 13.08
N ALA A 265 -1.44 -7.75 14.26
CA ALA A 265 -1.68 -9.02 14.93
C ALA A 265 -2.87 -9.78 14.33
#